data_AF-A0A4V6CYV5-F1
#
_entry.id   AF-A0A4V6CYV5-F1
#
_cell.length_a   1.000
_cell.length_b   1.000
_cell.length_c   1.000
_cell.angle_alpha   90.00
_cell.angle_beta   90.00
_cell.angle_gamma   90.00
#
_symmetry.space_group_name_H-M   'P 1'
#
loop_
_entity.id
_entity.type
_entity.pdbx_description
1 polymer ?
#
loop_
_entity_poly.entity_id
_entity_poly.type
_entity_poly.pdbx_seq_one_letter_code
_entity_poly.pdbx_strand_id
1 'polypeptide(L)' 'MPAFHFAIVNDERVIDATGQPVADRDEAIAAAKRLAIDLAETRQEYLGRGYSISVIGSDAREIHRESIDSAEKSG' A
#
# COMPACT_ATOMS: atom_id res chain seq x y z
N MET A 1 -17.24 10.35 -3.24
CA MET A 1 -16.45 9.69 -4.30
C MET A 1 -15.24 9.09 -3.62
N PRO A 2 -14.95 7.78 -3.80
CA PRO A 2 -13.74 7.20 -3.22
C PRO A 2 -12.54 8.00 -3.73
N ALA A 3 -11.76 8.56 -2.80
CA ALA A 3 -10.72 9.51 -3.15
C ALA A 3 -9.35 8.85 -3.23
N PHE A 4 -9.14 7.75 -2.48
CA PHE A 4 -7.85 7.09 -2.40
C PHE A 4 -7.99 5.60 -2.68
N HIS A 5 -7.17 5.12 -3.59
CA HIS A 5 -7.08 3.72 -3.98
C HIS A 5 -5.71 3.17 -3.58
N PHE A 6 -5.63 1.87 -3.34
CA PHE A 6 -4.37 1.20 -3.02
C PHE A 6 -4.04 0.20 -4.10
N ALA A 7 -2.78 0.18 -4.48
CA ALA A 7 -2.26 -0.77 -5.45
C ALA A 7 -0.96 -1.36 -4.91
N ILE A 8 -0.82 -2.67 -5.03
CA ILE A 8 0.45 -3.35 -4.81
C ILE A 8 1.27 -3.10 -6.07
N VAL A 9 2.45 -2.51 -5.89
CA VAL A 9 3.42 -2.27 -6.94
C VAL A 9 4.69 -3.05 -6.63
N ASN A 10 5.37 -3.51 -7.67
CA ASN A 10 6.72 -4.03 -7.58
C ASN A 10 7.58 -3.20 -8.53
N ASP A 11 8.56 -2.48 -7.97
CA ASP A 11 9.42 -1.55 -8.70
C ASP A 11 8.58 -0.43 -9.39
N GLU A 12 8.31 -0.56 -10.69
CA GLU A 12 7.45 0.35 -11.47
C GLU A 12 6.14 -0.30 -11.97
N ARG A 13 5.89 -1.56 -11.63
CA ARG A 13 4.76 -2.33 -12.17
C ARG A 13 3.65 -2.49 -11.14
N VAL A 14 2.43 -2.10 -11.50
CA VAL A 14 1.23 -2.44 -10.72
C VAL A 14 0.97 -3.93 -10.84
N ILE A 15 0.92 -4.60 -9.70
CA ILE A 15 0.73 -6.04 -9.57
C ILE A 15 -0.75 -6.33 -9.37
N ASP A 16 -1.37 -5.65 -8.39
CA ASP A 16 -2.78 -5.86 -8.06
C ASP A 16 -3.37 -4.65 -7.33
N ALA A 17 -4.70 -4.52 -7.36
CA ALA A 17 -5.41 -3.52 -6.56
C ALA A 17 -5.69 -4.11 -5.18
N THR A 18 -5.32 -3.40 -4.12
CA THR A 18 -5.49 -3.89 -2.75
C THR A 18 -6.32 -2.93 -1.91
N GLY A 19 -6.77 -3.39 -0.74
CA GLY A 19 -7.49 -2.58 0.22
C GLY A 19 -8.88 -2.12 -0.23
N GLN A 20 -9.58 -1.44 0.67
CA GLN A 20 -10.82 -0.74 0.36
C GLN A 20 -10.52 0.73 0.14
N PRO A 21 -11.05 1.36 -0.92
CA PRO A 21 -10.81 2.77 -1.15
C PRO A 21 -11.42 3.62 -0.04
N VAL A 22 -10.70 4.66 0.36
CA VAL A 22 -11.10 5.56 1.44
C VAL A 22 -11.29 6.99 0.94
N ALA A 23 -11.98 7.81 1.72
CA ALA A 23 -12.25 9.20 1.36
C ALA A 23 -11.24 10.18 1.96
N ASP A 24 -10.53 9.78 3.02
CA ASP A 24 -9.64 10.65 3.78
C ASP A 24 -8.16 10.26 3.59
N ARG A 25 -7.29 11.27 3.52
CA ARG A 25 -5.86 11.06 3.25
C ARG A 25 -5.15 10.41 4.44
N ASP A 26 -5.46 10.85 5.66
CA ASP A 26 -4.85 10.30 6.87
C ASP A 26 -5.30 8.86 7.09
N GLU A 27 -6.59 8.58 6.83
CA GLU A 27 -7.13 7.22 6.82
C GLU A 27 -6.45 6.36 5.75
N ALA A 28 -6.16 6.92 4.57
CA ALA A 28 -5.47 6.20 3.51
C ALA A 28 -4.06 5.80 3.92
N ILE A 29 -3.29 6.72 4.49
CA ILE A 29 -1.93 6.42 4.93
C ILE A 29 -1.94 5.37 6.05
N ALA A 30 -2.87 5.49 7.01
CA ALA A 30 -3.03 4.51 8.08
C ALA A 30 -3.43 3.11 7.55
N ALA A 31 -4.34 3.07 6.58
CA ALA A 31 -4.77 1.84 5.92
C ALA A 31 -3.63 1.20 5.12
N ALA A 32 -2.86 1.99 4.37
CA ALA A 32 -1.71 1.49 3.62
C ALA A 32 -0.64 0.85 4.52
N LYS A 33 -0.35 1.48 5.67
CA LYS A 33 0.57 0.90 6.67
C LYS A 33 0.06 -0.41 7.23
N ARG A 34 -1.21 -0.47 7.63
CA ARG A 34 -1.82 -1.71 8.12
C ARG A 34 -1.83 -2.81 7.07
N LEU A 35 -2.16 -2.49 5.82
CA LEU A 35 -2.13 -3.44 4.71
C LEU A 35 -0.72 -3.94 4.44
N ALA A 36 0.29 -3.08 4.55
CA ALA A 36 1.68 -3.48 4.34
C ALA A 36 2.15 -4.45 5.44
N ILE A 37 1.78 -4.19 6.70
CA ILE A 37 2.06 -5.09 7.82
C ILE A 37 1.28 -6.39 7.67
N ASP A 38 -0.03 -6.33 7.41
CA ASP A 38 -0.86 -7.52 7.23
C ASP A 38 -0.35 -8.40 6.08
N LEU A 39 0.05 -7.81 4.95
CA LEU A 39 0.65 -8.54 3.84
C LEU A 39 2.04 -9.10 4.19
N ALA A 40 2.85 -8.39 4.96
CA ALA A 40 4.12 -8.92 5.45
C ALA A 40 3.90 -10.14 6.35
N GLU A 41 2.94 -10.07 7.28
CA GLU A 41 2.65 -11.13 8.24
C GLU A 41 1.92 -12.33 7.61
N THR A 42 0.92 -12.08 6.76
CA THR A 42 0.07 -13.13 6.17
C THR A 42 0.61 -13.69 4.86
N ARG A 43 1.37 -12.90 4.10
CA ARG A 43 1.84 -13.25 2.75
C ARG A 43 3.34 -13.01 2.60
N GLN A 44 4.10 -13.90 3.24
CA GLN A 44 5.56 -13.99 3.10
C GLN A 44 6.04 -14.12 1.63
N GLU A 45 5.16 -14.48 0.69
CA GLU A 45 5.48 -14.47 -0.75
C GLU A 45 5.84 -13.09 -1.30
N TYR A 46 5.36 -12.01 -0.67
CA TYR A 46 5.65 -10.63 -1.05
C TYR A 46 6.83 -10.03 -0.27
N LEU A 47 7.32 -10.69 0.79
CA LEU A 47 8.50 -10.27 1.54
C LEU A 47 9.79 -10.55 0.76
N GLY A 48 10.77 -9.66 0.85
CA GLY A 48 12.08 -9.80 0.18
C GLY A 48 12.07 -9.62 -1.33
N ARG A 49 10.92 -9.26 -1.93
CA ARG A 49 10.74 -9.15 -3.39
C ARG A 49 10.52 -7.71 -3.88
N GLY A 50 10.63 -6.72 -2.98
CA GLY A 50 10.49 -5.31 -3.34
C GLY A 50 9.05 -4.88 -3.64
N TYR A 51 8.05 -5.55 -3.06
CA TYR A 51 6.67 -5.10 -3.16
C TYR A 51 6.40 -3.93 -2.21
N SER A 52 5.62 -2.97 -2.70
CA SER A 52 5.16 -1.80 -1.96
C SER A 52 3.67 -1.57 -2.22
N ILE A 53 3.01 -0.89 -1.30
CA ILE A 53 1.64 -0.39 -1.45
C ILE A 53 1.73 1.09 -1.83
N SER A 54 1.27 1.41 -3.03
CA SER A 54 1.07 2.79 -3.48
C SER A 54 -0.35 3.24 -3.18
N VAL A 55 -0.47 4.42 -2.57
CA VAL A 55 -1.73 5.11 -2.33
C VAL A 55 -1.91 6.15 -3.43
N ILE A 56 -2.95 5.98 -4.22
CA ILE A 56 -3.25 6.79 -5.40
C ILE A 56 -4.44 7.67 -5.06
N GLY A 57 -4.28 8.99 -5.16
CA GLY A 57 -5.35 9.96 -4.93
C GLY A 57 -6.32 10.09 -6.12
N SER A 58 -7.38 10.88 -5.91
CA SER A 58 -8.42 11.15 -6.92
C SER A 58 -7.89 11.78 -8.19
N ASP A 59 -6.72 12.42 -8.11
CA ASP A 59 -5.99 13.05 -9.20
C ASP A 59 -5.07 12.06 -9.95
N ALA A 60 -5.21 10.76 -9.66
CA ALA A 60 -4.36 9.68 -10.16
C ALA A 60 -2.87 9.85 -9.82
N ARG A 61 -2.54 10.66 -8.79
CA ARG A 61 -1.16 10.81 -8.30
C ARG A 61 -0.91 9.91 -7.10
N GLU A 62 0.29 9.35 -7.06
CA GLU A 62 0.76 8.67 -5.87
C GLU A 62 0.99 9.70 -4.75
N ILE A 63 0.24 9.56 -3.66
CA ILE A 63 0.32 10.45 -2.50
C ILE A 63 1.20 9.86 -1.39
N HIS A 64 1.35 8.54 -1.37
CA HIS A 64 2.14 7.80 -0.38
C HIS A 64 2.53 6.44 -0.95
N ARG A 65 3.70 5.94 -0.57
CA ARG A 65 4.17 4.60 -0.91
C ARG A 65 4.75 3.95 0.33
N GLU A 66 4.25 2.77 0.68
CA GLU A 66 4.68 2.03 1.85
C GLU A 66 5.27 0.68 1.43
N SER A 67 6.53 0.41 1.78
CA SER A 67 7.18 -0.86 1.41
C SER A 67 6.72 -1.98 2.34
N ILE A 68 6.24 -3.08 1.75
CA ILE A 68 5.82 -4.28 2.50
C ILE A 68 7.03 -4.88 3.22
N ASP A 69 8.19 -4.89 2.56
CA ASP A 69 9.46 -5.38 3.10
C ASP A 69 9.97 -4.58 4.32
N SER A 70 9.73 -3.26 4.34
CA SER A 70 10.15 -2.40 5.44
C SER A 70 9.08 -2.22 6.53
N ALA A 71 7.87 -2.72 6.30
CA ALA A 71 6.77 -2.62 7.26
C ALA A 71 7.07 -3.34 8.58
N GLU A 72 7.89 -4.41 8.55
CA GLU A 72 8.34 -5.13 9.76
C GLU A 72 9.23 -4.29 10.69
N LYS A 73 9.73 -3.12 10.27
CA LYS A 73 10.77 -2.37 11.02
C LYS A 73 10.30 -1.16 11.81
N SER A 74 9.02 -0.81 11.79
CA SER A 74 8.51 0.31 12.57
C SER A 74 7.72 -0.15 13.81
N GLY A 75 8.44 -0.73 14.77
CA GLY A 75 8.16 -0.59 16.21
C GLY A 75 7.14 -1.54 16.82
#